data_AF-A0A1Q5DH90-F1
#
_entry.id   AF-A0A1Q5DH90-F1
#
_cell.length_a   1.000
_cell.length_b   1.000
_cell.length_c   1.000
_cell.angle_alpha   90.00
_cell.angle_beta   90.00
_cell.angle_gamma   90.00
#
_symmetry.space_group_name_H-M   'P 1'
#
loop_
_entity.id
_entity.type
_entity.pdbx_description
1 polymer ?
#
loop_
_entity_poly.entity_id
_entity_poly.type
_entity_poly.pdbx_seq_one_letter_code
_entity_poly.pdbx_strand_id
1 'polypeptide(L)'
;MTSTPPPLPPRGINALIPSARPAATPGERAATQLLHLRTAAVPVPVLAAALELIAPQLNDPDPATRDAAADIHARLTAAIEDATLPQR
;
A
#
# COMPACT_ATOMS: atom_id res chain seq x y z
N MET A 1 13.15 -19.31 -36.66
CA MET A 1 12.67 -18.05 -37.27
C MET A 1 11.16 -18.12 -37.32
N THR A 2 10.46 -17.59 -36.31
CA THR A 2 8.99 -17.68 -36.24
C THR A 2 8.44 -16.27 -36.35
N SER A 3 7.93 -15.93 -37.53
CA SER A 3 7.36 -14.63 -37.83
C SER A 3 5.91 -14.59 -37.36
N THR A 4 5.63 -13.77 -36.34
CA THR A 4 4.26 -13.47 -35.92
C THR A 4 3.56 -12.68 -37.05
N PRO A 5 2.39 -13.12 -37.56
CA PRO A 5 1.68 -12.39 -38.60
C PRO A 5 1.15 -11.05 -38.06
N PRO A 6 1.11 -9.99 -38.88
CA PRO A 6 0.65 -8.68 -38.46
C PRO A 6 -0.85 -8.69 -38.12
N PRO A 7 -1.29 -7.89 -37.12
CA PRO A 7 -2.71 -7.82 -36.74
C PRO A 7 -3.54 -7.25 -37.91
N LEU A 8 -4.65 -7.92 -38.22
CA LEU A 8 -5.60 -7.48 -39.24
C LEU A 8 -6.29 -6.18 -38.79
N PRO A 9 -6.39 -5.16 -39.65
CA PRO A 9 -7.03 -3.90 -39.30
C PRO A 9 -8.56 -4.10 -39.11
N PRO A 10 -9.17 -3.40 -38.13
CA PRO A 10 -10.61 -3.46 -37.91
C PRO A 10 -11.36 -2.93 -39.14
N ARG A 11 -12.43 -3.62 -39.57
CA ARG A 11 -13.28 -3.25 -40.71
C ARG A 11 -14.70 -2.91 -40.27
N GLY A 12 -15.35 -2.00 -41.01
CA GLY A 12 -16.74 -1.58 -40.77
C GLY A 12 -16.86 -0.44 -39.75
N ILE A 13 -18.06 -0.24 -39.20
CA ILE A 13 -18.39 0.86 -38.27
C ILE A 13 -17.49 0.83 -37.01
N ASN A 14 -16.98 -0.36 -36.63
CA ASN A 14 -15.98 -0.54 -35.57
C ASN A 14 -14.63 0.16 -35.84
N ALA A 15 -14.27 0.45 -37.10
CA ALA A 15 -13.10 1.24 -37.45
C ALA A 15 -13.25 2.73 -37.13
N LEU A 16 -14.49 3.19 -36.94
CA LEU A 16 -14.82 4.57 -36.56
C LEU A 16 -14.88 4.76 -35.05
N ILE A 17 -14.85 3.68 -34.27
CA ILE A 17 -14.80 3.75 -32.82
C ILE A 17 -13.34 4.06 -32.45
N PRO A 18 -13.04 5.23 -31.86
CA PRO A 18 -11.71 5.54 -31.36
C PRO A 18 -11.31 4.47 -30.34
N SER A 19 -10.51 3.50 -30.78
CA SER A 19 -10.14 2.31 -30.02
C SER A 19 -8.92 2.56 -29.14
N ALA A 20 -8.24 3.69 -29.35
CA ALA A 20 -7.15 4.13 -28.51
C ALA A 20 -7.73 4.93 -27.33
N ARG A 21 -7.74 4.32 -26.14
CA ARG A 21 -7.82 5.10 -24.90
C ARG A 21 -6.70 6.16 -24.98
N PRO A 22 -7.01 7.45 -24.81
CA PRO A 22 -6.00 8.49 -24.81
C PRO A 22 -4.87 8.14 -23.86
N ALA A 23 -3.63 8.27 -24.32
CA ALA A 23 -2.48 8.09 -23.45
C ALA A 23 -2.56 9.11 -22.30
N ALA A 24 -2.24 8.67 -21.08
CA ALA A 24 -2.30 9.53 -19.91
C ALA A 24 -1.46 10.79 -20.12
N THR A 25 -2.07 11.95 -19.85
CA THR A 25 -1.37 13.23 -19.96
C THR A 25 -0.17 13.25 -19.00
N PRO A 26 0.85 14.09 -19.25
CA PRO A 26 1.94 14.26 -18.28
C PRO A 26 1.44 14.61 -16.87
N GLY A 27 0.38 15.41 -16.77
CA GLY A 27 -0.26 15.78 -15.50
C GLY A 27 -0.93 14.59 -14.80
N GLU A 28 -1.64 13.74 -15.53
CA GLU A 28 -2.24 12.52 -14.97
C GLU A 28 -1.18 11.54 -14.45
N ARG A 29 -0.09 11.36 -15.21
CA ARG A 29 1.04 10.53 -14.76
C ARG A 29 1.68 11.09 -13.50
N ALA A 30 1.90 12.41 -13.43
CA ALA A 30 2.42 13.06 -12.23
C ALA A 30 1.48 12.89 -11.03
N ALA A 31 0.17 13.09 -11.22
CA ALA A 31 -0.83 12.91 -10.17
C ALA A 31 -0.85 11.46 -9.65
N THR A 32 -0.78 10.46 -10.53
CA THR A 32 -0.68 9.05 -10.11
C THR A 32 0.60 8.78 -9.33
N GLN A 33 1.75 9.33 -9.74
CA GLN A 33 3.01 9.17 -9.00
C GLN A 33 2.91 9.81 -7.61
N LEU A 34 2.37 11.02 -7.51
CA LEU A 34 2.15 11.71 -6.24
C LEU A 34 1.16 10.97 -5.32
N LEU A 35 0.16 10.29 -5.88
CA LEU A 35 -0.81 9.54 -5.10
C LEU A 35 -0.15 8.42 -4.28
N HIS A 36 0.92 7.80 -4.79
CA HIS A 36 1.68 6.79 -4.06
C HIS A 36 2.41 7.35 -2.82
N LEU A 37 2.60 8.66 -2.75
CA LEU A 37 3.26 9.32 -1.62
C LEU A 37 2.29 9.67 -0.48
N ARG A 38 0.97 9.47 -0.67
CA ARG A 38 -0.04 9.82 0.34
C ARG A 38 0.03 8.95 1.60
N THR A 39 0.68 7.79 1.51
CA THR A 39 0.81 6.82 2.60
C THR A 39 2.24 6.30 2.66
N ALA A 40 2.77 6.14 3.87
CA ALA A 40 4.00 5.40 4.11
C ALA A 40 3.66 4.11 4.87
N ALA A 41 4.15 2.97 4.36
CA ALA A 41 4.05 1.70 5.06
C ALA A 41 5.27 1.51 5.97
N VAL A 42 5.04 1.11 7.22
CA VAL A 42 6.11 0.71 8.14
C VAL A 42 6.29 -0.80 8.01
N PRO A 43 7.50 -1.32 7.78
CA PRO A 43 7.72 -2.76 7.71
C PRO A 43 7.33 -3.46 9.02
N VAL A 44 6.69 -4.63 8.94
CA VAL A 44 6.30 -5.43 10.11
C VAL A 44 7.48 -5.68 11.09
N PRO A 45 8.71 -5.97 10.64
CA PRO A 45 9.84 -6.13 11.57
C PRO A 45 10.15 -4.87 12.40
N VAL A 46 9.88 -3.67 11.85
CA VAL A 46 10.06 -2.41 12.57
C VAL A 46 8.98 -2.24 13.63
N LEU A 47 7.73 -2.61 13.32
CA LEU A 47 6.64 -2.61 14.29
C LEU A 47 6.89 -3.62 15.43
N ALA A 48 7.40 -4.81 15.09
CA ALA A 48 7.76 -5.82 16.08
C ALA A 48 8.89 -5.34 17.01
N ALA A 49 9.92 -4.69 16.46
CA ALA A 49 10.98 -4.09 17.27
C ALA A 49 10.44 -2.98 18.19
N ALA A 50 9.46 -2.20 17.75
CA ALA A 50 8.81 -1.20 18.60
C ALA A 50 8.01 -1.82 19.76
N LEU A 51 7.38 -2.98 19.55
CA LEU A 51 6.73 -3.74 20.63
C LEU A 51 7.74 -4.18 21.70
N GLU A 52 8.88 -4.73 21.26
CA GLU A 52 9.96 -5.13 22.18
C GLU A 52 10.50 -3.92 22.97
N LEU A 53 10.62 -2.77 22.31
CA LEU A 53 11.10 -1.54 22.94
C LEU A 53 10.14 -1.01 24.02
N ILE A 54 8.84 -1.15 23.84
CA ILE A 54 7.84 -0.61 24.78
C ILE A 54 7.45 -1.58 25.89
N ALA A 55 7.70 -2.89 25.72
CA ALA A 55 7.33 -3.92 26.69
C ALA A 55 7.78 -3.64 28.14
N PRO A 56 8.97 -3.08 28.43
CA PRO A 56 9.36 -2.74 29.80
C PRO A 56 8.41 -1.73 30.47
N GLN A 57 7.83 -0.80 29.69
CA GLN A 57 6.98 0.27 30.19
C GLN A 57 5.59 -0.19 30.62
N LEU A 58 5.20 -1.41 30.26
CA LEU A 58 3.98 -2.05 30.77
C LEU A 58 4.03 -2.34 32.28
N ASN A 59 5.22 -2.27 32.88
CA ASN A 59 5.42 -2.43 34.32
C ASN A 59 5.94 -1.14 34.98
N ASP A 60 5.81 0.01 34.30
CA ASP A 60 6.26 1.28 34.84
C ASP A 60 5.53 1.59 36.17
N PRO A 61 6.23 2.10 37.21
CA PRO A 61 5.61 2.48 38.46
C PRO A 61 4.56 3.58 38.30
N ASP A 62 4.73 4.49 37.33
CA ASP A 62 3.77 5.54 37.02
C ASP A 62 2.56 4.96 36.26
N PRO A 63 1.33 5.12 36.79
CA PRO A 63 0.14 4.54 36.16
C PRO A 63 -0.15 5.16 34.78
N ALA A 64 0.11 6.46 34.58
CA ALA A 64 -0.16 7.11 33.30
C ALA A 64 0.77 6.58 32.19
N THR A 65 2.04 6.35 32.53
CA THR A 65 3.03 5.74 31.64
C THR A 65 2.65 4.31 31.28
N ARG A 66 2.18 3.53 32.27
CA ARG A 66 1.70 2.16 32.05
C ARG A 66 0.49 2.10 31.12
N ASP A 67 -0.49 2.95 31.34
CA ASP A 67 -1.71 3.01 30.53
C ASP A 67 -1.37 3.41 29.09
N ALA A 68 -0.53 4.43 28.91
CA ALA A 68 -0.04 4.84 27.60
C ALA A 68 0.74 3.71 26.89
N ALA A 69 1.59 3.00 27.63
CA ALA A 69 2.33 1.85 27.09
C ALA A 69 1.39 0.73 26.66
N ALA A 70 0.34 0.44 27.43
CA ALA A 70 -0.66 -0.57 27.09
C ALA A 70 -1.43 -0.20 25.82
N ASP A 71 -1.86 1.06 25.69
CA ASP A 71 -2.56 1.56 24.50
C ASP A 71 -1.69 1.45 23.25
N ILE A 72 -0.41 1.87 23.35
CA ILE A 72 0.53 1.80 22.23
C ILE A 72 0.82 0.34 21.88
N HIS A 73 1.05 -0.52 22.88
CA HIS A 73 1.30 -1.94 22.67
C HIS A 73 0.13 -2.61 21.95
N ALA A 74 -1.10 -2.38 22.41
CA ALA A 74 -2.32 -2.89 21.75
C ALA A 74 -2.43 -2.41 20.30
N ARG A 75 -2.17 -1.13 20.05
CA ARG A 75 -2.21 -0.54 18.70
C ARG A 75 -1.16 -1.15 17.77
N LEU A 76 0.05 -1.36 18.25
CA LEU A 76 1.13 -1.96 17.46
C LEU A 76 0.85 -3.44 17.15
N THR A 77 0.34 -4.20 18.12
CA THR A 77 -0.08 -5.60 17.90
C THR A 77 -1.16 -5.68 16.83
N ALA A 78 -2.22 -4.87 16.93
CA ALA A 78 -3.28 -4.84 15.94
C ALA A 78 -2.78 -4.46 14.53
N ALA A 79 -1.84 -3.53 14.43
CA ALA A 79 -1.24 -3.15 13.15
C ALA A 79 -0.42 -4.29 12.51
N ILE A 80 0.27 -5.10 13.34
CA ILE A 80 0.98 -6.29 12.86
C ILE A 80 0.00 -7.36 12.39
N GLU A 81 -1.04 -7.63 13.17
CA GLU A 81 -2.09 -8.60 12.80
C GLU A 81 -2.72 -8.23 11.46
N ASP A 82 -3.17 -6.98 11.29
CA ASP A 82 -3.73 -6.47 10.03
C ASP A 82 -2.78 -6.64 8.84
N ALA A 83 -1.49 -6.32 9.03
CA ALA A 83 -0.47 -6.45 7.99
C ALA A 83 -0.16 -7.91 7.60
N THR A 84 -0.47 -8.88 8.48
CA THR A 84 -0.26 -10.31 8.23
C THR A 84 -1.50 -11.03 7.68
N LEU A 85 -2.66 -10.37 7.66
CA LEU A 85 -3.85 -10.93 7.03
C LEU A 85 -3.67 -10.97 5.50
N PRO A 86 -3.99 -12.10 4.83
CA PRO A 86 -3.96 -12.15 3.38
C PRO A 86 -4.98 -11.15 2.83
N GLN A 87 -4.51 -10.21 2.00
CA GLN A 87 -5.40 -9.26 1.32
C GLN A 87 -6.40 -10.04 0.47
N ARG A 88 -7.66 -10.05 0.90
CA ARG A 88 -8.79 -10.66 0.18
C ARG A 88 -9.33 -9.71 -0.89
#